data_AF-A0A4Q5XWB1-F1
#
_entry.id   AF-A0A4Q5XWB1-F1
#
_cell.length_a   1.000
_cell.length_b   1.000
_cell.length_c   1.000
_cell.angle_alpha   90.00
_cell.angle_beta   90.00
_cell.angle_gamma   90.00
#
_symmetry.space_group_name_H-M   'P 1'
#
loop_
_entity.id
_entity.type
_entity.pdbx_description
1 polymer ?
#
loop_
_entity_poly.entity_id
_entity_poly.type
_entity_poly.pdbx_seq_one_letter_code
_entity_poly.pdbx_strand_id
1 'polypeptide(L)' 'MTNVVSVSLENEMDLVLAHKKSMKVAERLGLTVSTQTTFATAVSEIARTVIEHTDE' A
#
# COMPACT_ATOMS: atom_id res chain seq x y z
N MET A 1 13.31 -13.74 7.91
CA MET A 1 12.85 -12.56 7.16
C MET A 1 11.86 -11.82 8.04
N THR A 2 12.05 -10.52 8.28
CA THR A 2 11.19 -9.76 9.21
C THR A 2 10.00 -9.20 8.45
N ASN A 3 8.78 -9.57 8.85
CA ASN A 3 7.56 -9.01 8.27
C ASN A 3 7.31 -7.61 8.82
N VAL A 4 7.32 -6.60 7.94
CA VAL A 4 7.11 -5.19 8.31
C VAL A 4 5.62 -4.86 8.31
N VAL A 5 4.89 -5.25 7.26
CA VAL A 5 3.44 -5.06 7.16
C VAL A 5 2.84 -6.11 6.22
N SER A 6 1.57 -6.46 6.46
CA SER A 6 0.78 -7.33 5.58
C SER A 6 -0.59 -6.71 5.32
N VAL A 7 -1.12 -6.91 4.11
CA VAL A 7 -2.43 -6.43 3.64
C VAL A 7 -3.01 -7.51 2.74
N SER A 8 -4.27 -7.91 2.98
CA SER A 8 -5.06 -8.70 2.04
C SER A 8 -5.43 -7.85 0.84
N LEU A 9 -5.51 -8.43 -0.35
CA LEU A 9 -5.94 -7.75 -1.57
C LEU A 9 -7.08 -8.57 -2.18
N GLU A 10 -8.26 -8.49 -1.56
CA GLU A 10 -9.45 -9.26 -1.93
C GLU A 10 -10.51 -8.41 -2.63
N ASN A 11 -10.47 -7.09 -2.46
CA ASN A 11 -11.42 -6.16 -3.08
C ASN A 11 -10.89 -4.72 -3.06
N GLU A 12 -11.62 -3.81 -3.71
CA GLU A 12 -11.24 -2.39 -3.81
C GLU A 12 -11.08 -1.68 -2.45
N MET A 13 -11.80 -2.09 -1.39
CA MET A 13 -11.65 -1.46 -0.06
C MET A 13 -10.26 -1.70 0.53
N ASP A 14 -9.60 -2.79 0.15
CA ASP A 14 -8.24 -3.10 0.58
C ASP A 14 -7.20 -2.11 0.03
N LEU A 15 -7.48 -1.45 -1.10
CA LEU A 15 -6.61 -0.39 -1.65
C LEU A 15 -6.45 0.78 -0.66
N VAL A 16 -7.53 1.13 0.05
CA VAL A 16 -7.50 2.17 1.08
C VAL A 16 -6.62 1.74 2.25
N LEU A 17 -6.68 0.46 2.62
CA LEU A 17 -5.87 -0.10 3.70
C LEU A 17 -4.38 -0.17 3.30
N ALA A 18 -4.08 -0.59 2.07
CA ALA A 18 -2.74 -0.62 1.49
C ALA A 18 -2.10 0.77 1.47
N HIS A 19 -2.85 1.79 1.03
CA HIS A 19 -2.40 3.18 1.03
C HIS A 19 -2.07 3.67 2.45
N LYS A 20 -3.01 3.52 3.40
CA LYS A 20 -2.85 3.99 4.78
C LYS A 20 -1.68 3.31 5.50
N LYS A 21 -1.52 2.00 5.31
CA LYS A 21 -0.41 1.24 5.91
C LYS A 21 0.94 1.66 5.31
N SER A 22 1.00 1.90 4.00
CA SER A 22 2.21 2.37 3.33
C SER A 22 2.62 3.77 3.78
N MET A 23 1.67 4.69 3.95
CA MET A 23 1.90 6.00 4.57
C MET A 23 2.54 5.86 5.95
N LYS A 24 1.99 5.00 6.80
CA LYS A 24 2.46 4.80 8.18
C LYS A 24 3.86 4.16 8.25
N VAL A 25 4.20 3.27 7.30
CA VAL A 25 5.56 2.73 7.17
C VAL A 25 6.54 3.84 6.75
N ALA A 26 6.19 4.62 5.72
CA ALA A 26 7.01 5.73 5.24
C ALA A 26 7.21 6.82 6.32
N GLU A 27 6.19 7.10 7.13
CA GLU A 27 6.26 7.97 8.30
C GLU A 27 7.27 7.46 9.33
N ARG A 28 7.23 6.16 9.67
CA ARG A 28 8.17 5.51 10.61
C ARG A 28 9.62 5.54 10.12
N LEU A 29 9.83 5.67 8.81
CA LEU A 29 11.14 5.82 8.17
C LEU A 29 11.61 7.29 8.10
N GLY A 30 10.81 8.24 8.59
CA GLY A 30 11.16 9.67 8.60
C GLY A 30 11.04 10.35 7.23
N LEU A 31 10.31 9.76 6.29
CA LEU A 31 10.12 10.34 4.96
C LEU A 31 9.24 11.59 5.02
N THR A 32 9.45 12.53 4.09
CA THR A 32 8.62 13.73 3.97
C THR A 32 7.18 13.35 3.61
N VAL A 33 6.19 14.17 3.98
CA VAL A 33 4.77 13.91 3.64
C VAL A 33 4.57 13.71 2.13
N SER A 34 5.27 14.48 1.29
CA SER A 34 5.22 14.30 -0.18
C SER A 34 5.76 12.94 -0.62
N THR A 35 6.88 12.50 -0.04
CA THR A 35 7.46 11.19 -0.32
C THR A 35 6.56 10.06 0.20
N GLN A 36 5.95 10.22 1.37
CA GLN A 36 4.99 9.25 1.92
C GLN A 36 3.81 9.06 0.95
N THR A 37 3.21 10.16 0.47
CA THR A 37 2.09 10.12 -0.48
C THR A 37 2.52 9.44 -1.78
N THR A 38 3.68 9.80 -2.32
CA THR A 38 4.20 9.20 -3.56
C THR A 38 4.39 7.68 -3.40
N PHE A 39 4.98 7.26 -2.28
CA PHE A 39 5.16 5.84 -1.96
C PHE A 39 3.83 5.10 -1.81
N ALA A 40 2.89 5.66 -1.04
CA ALA A 40 1.59 5.05 -0.81
C ALA A 40 0.77 4.93 -2.10
N THR A 41 0.80 5.94 -2.98
CA THR A 41 0.18 5.87 -4.30
C THR A 41 0.78 4.76 -5.16
N ALA A 42 2.11 4.65 -5.21
CA ALA A 42 2.76 3.57 -5.97
C ALA A 42 2.35 2.17 -5.48
N VAL A 43 2.24 1.98 -4.16
CA VAL A 43 1.74 0.72 -3.60
C VAL A 43 0.27 0.49 -3.98
N SER A 44 -0.57 1.52 -3.96
CA SER A 44 -1.98 1.41 -4.38
C SER A 44 -2.14 1.05 -5.85
N GLU A 45 -1.29 1.55 -6.75
CA GLU A 45 -1.34 1.17 -8.16
C GLU A 45 -0.97 -0.30 -8.36
N ILE A 46 0.08 -0.79 -7.67
CA ILE A 46 0.45 -2.21 -7.70
C ILE A 46 -0.70 -3.07 -7.16
N ALA A 47 -1.29 -2.67 -6.02
CA ALA A 47 -2.38 -3.39 -5.40
C ALA A 47 -3.62 -3.46 -6.30
N ARG A 48 -3.94 -2.37 -7.02
CA ARG A 48 -5.04 -2.33 -8.00
C ARG A 48 -4.78 -3.30 -9.13
N THR A 49 -3.59 -3.27 -9.72
CA THR A 49 -3.21 -4.20 -10.79
C THR A 49 -3.31 -5.65 -10.35
N VAL A 50 -2.92 -5.98 -9.12
CA VAL A 50 -3.05 -7.34 -8.59
C VAL A 50 -4.52 -7.75 -8.54
N ILE A 51 -5.38 -6.97 -7.87
CA ILE A 51 -6.83 -7.27 -7.77
C ILE A 51 -7.44 -7.45 -9.16
N GLU A 52 -7.19 -6.52 -10.10
CA GLU A 52 -7.71 -6.58 -11.47
C GLU A 52 -7.31 -7.85 -12.25
N HIS A 53 -6.17 -8.46 -11.93
CA HIS A 53 -5.63 -9.61 -12.68
C HIS A 53 -5.69 -10.93 -11.90
N THR A 54 -6.17 -10.92 -10.65
CA THR A 54 -6.26 -12.12 -9.82
C THR A 54 -7.67 -12.42 -9.29
N ASP A 55 -8.64 -11.51 -9.44
CA ASP A 55 -10.06 -11.76 -9.11
C ASP A 55 -10.79 -12.60 -10.19
N GLU A 56 -10.19 -13.72 -10.63
CA GLU A 56 -10.86 -14.77 -11.43
C GLU A 56 -11.28 -15.99 -10.59
#